data_AF-A0A2E9MCZ0-F1
#
_entry.id   AF-A0A2E9MCZ0-F1
#
_cell.length_a   1.000
_cell.length_b   1.000
_cell.length_c   1.000
_cell.angle_alpha   90.00
_cell.angle_beta   90.00
_cell.angle_gamma   90.00
#
_symmetry.space_group_name_H-M   'P 1'
#
loop_
_entity.id
_entity.type
_entity.pdbx_description
1 polymer ?
#
loop_
_entity_poly.entity_id
_entity_poly.type
_entity_poly.pdbx_seq_one_letter_code
_entity_poly.pdbx_strand_id
1 'polypeptide(L)'
;MGRAAERVDQYVQQGYLTTDEGETVRQLSDIDKREKSGEIDAEEASHLRNSLLSDDLCTKLERKVKGAVDHAVRFLQAFESLQRVSTSIDEGLRFLIHHKNILDSELGPRERGLAAQELLEDREILRLVIDIMDRKDREIRMISVCLPPYSYIVKRGNERIGNLTIEEDFVDDLRELKADDMSDKLHSDDPMVRVRPAADIRCLVAILNHLIKATPWRKEVRMLRVRATLNQLSVTICVAMATCWSDKQLRIHLVGAPSETLYCRNGSLVEIAANKRATRCVGKRIWQRVGTAGRAMRGSGTVRGLPPRSCCARWALTILSMPARLRGRSVFSLSSSPHARLSWR
;
A
#
# COMPACT_ATOMS: atom_id res chain seq x y z
N MET A 1 28.93 -2.04 -25.23
CA MET A 1 30.28 -2.37 -24.71
C MET A 1 30.92 -1.21 -23.92
N GLY A 2 30.83 0.06 -24.33
CA GLY A 2 31.57 1.19 -23.72
C GLY A 2 31.71 1.19 -22.19
N ARG A 3 30.61 1.41 -21.44
CA ARG A 3 30.64 1.39 -19.96
C ARG A 3 30.80 0.01 -19.33
N ALA A 4 30.56 -1.07 -20.09
CA ALA A 4 30.68 -2.44 -19.56
C ALA A 4 32.15 -2.87 -19.44
N ALA A 5 32.99 -2.41 -20.38
CA ALA A 5 34.44 -2.63 -20.34
C ALA A 5 35.12 -1.86 -19.18
N GLU A 6 34.61 -0.67 -18.85
CA GLU A 6 35.09 0.13 -17.71
C GLU A 6 34.73 -0.50 -16.35
N ARG A 7 33.74 -1.40 -16.32
CA ARG A 7 33.18 -2.01 -15.10
C ARG A 7 33.52 -3.50 -14.97
N VAL A 8 34.50 -4.00 -15.72
CA VAL A 8 34.90 -5.42 -15.69
C VAL A 8 35.34 -5.86 -14.30
N ASP A 9 36.09 -5.01 -13.60
CA ASP A 9 36.63 -5.30 -12.27
C ASP A 9 35.50 -5.53 -11.26
N GLN A 10 34.43 -4.75 -11.38
CA GLN A 10 33.20 -4.90 -10.59
C GLN A 10 32.51 -6.24 -10.88
N TYR A 11 32.44 -6.65 -12.14
CA TYR A 11 31.86 -7.95 -12.51
C TYR A 11 32.68 -9.13 -11.99
N VAL A 12 34.01 -9.00 -11.92
CA VAL A 12 34.88 -9.99 -11.29
C VAL A 12 34.64 -10.05 -9.78
N GLN A 13 34.65 -8.91 -9.09
CA GLN A 13 34.41 -8.84 -7.64
C GLN A 13 33.03 -9.37 -7.24
N GLN A 14 32.03 -9.17 -8.09
CA GLN A 14 30.65 -9.67 -7.88
C GLN A 14 30.50 -11.16 -8.19
N GLY A 15 31.55 -11.82 -8.71
CA GLY A 15 31.52 -13.24 -9.07
C GLY A 15 30.73 -13.54 -10.34
N TYR A 16 30.38 -12.52 -11.14
CA TYR A 16 29.78 -12.73 -12.47
C TYR A 16 30.82 -13.24 -13.47
N LEU A 17 32.07 -12.78 -13.33
CA LEU A 17 33.23 -13.21 -14.11
C LEU A 17 34.32 -13.77 -13.19
N THR A 18 35.12 -14.71 -13.68
CA THR A 18 36.40 -15.05 -13.05
C THR A 18 37.47 -14.00 -13.38
N THR A 19 38.60 -14.01 -12.69
CA THR A 19 39.75 -13.12 -12.99
C THR A 19 40.18 -13.23 -14.44
N ASP A 20 40.32 -14.46 -14.92
CA ASP A 20 40.79 -14.78 -16.29
C ASP A 20 39.74 -14.37 -17.34
N GLU A 21 38.45 -14.60 -17.03
CA GLU A 21 37.34 -14.13 -17.84
C GLU A 21 37.32 -12.60 -17.91
N GLY A 22 37.63 -11.90 -16.81
CA GLY A 22 37.76 -10.45 -16.77
C GLY A 22 38.90 -9.92 -17.64
N GLU A 23 40.09 -10.51 -17.54
CA GLU A 23 41.24 -10.15 -18.39
C GLU A 23 40.93 -10.33 -19.88
N THR A 24 40.23 -11.41 -20.23
CA THR A 24 39.81 -11.68 -21.60
C THR A 24 38.85 -10.60 -22.12
N VAL A 25 37.91 -10.15 -21.28
CA VAL A 25 37.00 -9.04 -21.62
C VAL A 25 37.74 -7.71 -21.80
N ARG A 26 38.80 -7.45 -21.01
CA ARG A 26 39.65 -6.25 -21.20
C ARG A 26 40.38 -6.30 -22.55
N GLN A 27 40.99 -7.43 -22.88
CA GLN A 27 41.69 -7.63 -24.16
C GLN A 27 40.75 -7.47 -25.36
N LEU A 28 39.53 -8.00 -25.28
CA LEU A 28 38.50 -7.76 -26.28
C LEU A 28 38.15 -6.27 -26.42
N SER A 29 37.99 -5.56 -25.30
CA SER A 29 37.71 -4.13 -25.33
C SER A 29 38.84 -3.33 -25.95
N ASP A 30 40.10 -3.75 -25.78
CA ASP A 30 41.25 -3.05 -26.36
C ASP A 30 41.32 -3.29 -27.88
N ILE A 31 40.98 -4.50 -28.35
CA ILE A 31 40.82 -4.77 -29.79
C ILE A 31 39.73 -3.87 -30.39
N ASP A 32 38.56 -3.78 -29.73
CA ASP A 32 37.46 -2.91 -30.17
C ASP A 32 37.85 -1.43 -30.22
N LYS A 33 38.71 -0.97 -29.29
CA LYS A 33 39.23 0.41 -29.30
C LYS A 33 40.20 0.64 -30.45
N ARG A 34 41.12 -0.30 -30.68
CA ARG A 34 42.10 -0.23 -31.76
C ARG A 34 41.42 -0.21 -33.13
N GLU A 35 40.41 -1.06 -33.34
CA GLU A 35 39.58 -1.07 -34.55
C GLU A 35 38.87 0.28 -34.75
N LYS A 36 38.22 0.82 -33.70
CA LYS A 36 37.54 2.12 -33.78
C LYS A 36 38.47 3.30 -34.04
N SER A 37 39.69 3.23 -33.51
CA SER A 37 40.72 4.24 -33.75
C SER A 37 41.34 4.14 -35.15
N GLY A 38 41.06 3.06 -35.89
CA GLY A 38 41.66 2.77 -37.19
C GLY A 38 43.11 2.27 -37.11
N GLU A 39 43.57 1.86 -35.92
CA GLU A 39 44.93 1.31 -35.72
C GLU A 39 45.06 -0.09 -36.30
N ILE A 40 43.96 -0.85 -36.32
CA ILE A 40 43.85 -2.17 -36.96
C ILE A 40 42.63 -2.17 -37.88
N ASP A 41 42.68 -2.97 -38.94
CA ASP A 41 41.53 -3.16 -39.81
C ASP A 41 40.53 -4.18 -39.22
N ALA A 42 39.35 -4.28 -39.84
CA ALA A 42 38.28 -5.15 -39.37
C ALA A 42 38.65 -6.65 -39.49
N GLU A 43 39.53 -7.01 -40.41
CA GLU A 43 39.93 -8.40 -40.67
C GLU A 43 40.96 -8.87 -39.63
N GLU A 44 41.95 -8.03 -39.32
CA GLU A 44 42.89 -8.19 -38.22
C GLU A 44 42.17 -8.22 -36.86
N ALA A 45 41.18 -7.33 -36.64
CA ALA A 45 40.37 -7.35 -35.42
C ALA A 45 39.61 -8.68 -35.26
N SER A 46 39.03 -9.19 -36.35
CA SER A 46 38.33 -10.48 -36.36
C SER A 46 39.28 -11.65 -36.06
N HIS A 47 40.47 -11.67 -36.67
CA HIS A 47 41.48 -12.68 -36.41
C HIS A 47 41.95 -12.67 -34.95
N LEU A 48 42.19 -11.48 -34.38
CA LEU A 48 42.59 -11.32 -32.98
C LEU A 48 41.50 -11.79 -32.01
N ARG A 49 40.22 -11.50 -32.28
CA ARG A 49 39.09 -12.00 -31.48
C ARG A 49 39.02 -13.54 -31.52
N ASN A 50 39.13 -14.13 -32.70
CA ASN A 50 39.07 -15.58 -32.89
C ASN A 50 40.29 -16.30 -32.30
N SER A 51 41.44 -15.63 -32.20
CA SER A 51 42.64 -16.16 -31.53
C SER A 51 42.53 -16.12 -30.01
N LEU A 52 41.75 -15.20 -29.45
CA LEU A 52 41.57 -15.02 -28.01
C LEU A 52 40.47 -15.90 -27.42
N LEU A 53 39.41 -16.15 -28.19
CA LEU A 53 38.24 -16.87 -27.72
C LEU A 53 37.82 -17.95 -28.71
N SER A 54 37.57 -19.16 -28.18
CA SER A 54 36.71 -20.10 -28.88
C SER A 54 35.27 -19.59 -28.88
N ASP A 55 34.50 -19.93 -29.90
CA ASP A 55 33.09 -19.53 -30.04
C ASP A 55 32.25 -19.86 -28.78
N ASP A 56 32.54 -20.99 -28.13
CA ASP A 56 31.87 -21.42 -26.89
C ASP A 56 32.18 -20.50 -25.69
N LEU A 57 33.44 -20.07 -25.54
CA LEU A 57 33.83 -19.15 -24.48
C LEU A 57 33.28 -17.74 -24.73
N CYS A 58 33.28 -17.30 -26.00
CA CYS A 58 32.71 -16.03 -26.41
C CYS A 58 31.21 -15.96 -26.05
N THR A 59 30.43 -16.97 -26.45
CA THR A 59 28.99 -17.00 -26.15
C THR A 59 28.71 -17.12 -24.65
N LYS A 60 29.56 -17.81 -23.89
CA LYS A 60 29.43 -17.92 -22.42
C LYS A 60 29.71 -16.58 -21.73
N LEU A 61 30.77 -15.88 -22.12
CA LEU A 61 31.13 -14.56 -21.60
C LEU A 61 30.04 -13.54 -21.94
N GLU A 62 29.58 -13.52 -23.18
CA GLU A 62 28.51 -12.62 -23.61
C GLU A 62 27.24 -12.83 -22.77
N ARG A 63 26.82 -14.07 -22.54
CA ARG A 63 25.65 -14.36 -21.68
C ARG A 63 25.83 -13.87 -20.24
N LYS A 64 27.03 -14.03 -19.66
CA LYS A 64 27.33 -13.59 -18.29
C LYS A 64 27.32 -12.07 -18.18
N VAL A 65 28.05 -11.39 -19.04
CA VAL A 65 28.13 -9.92 -19.07
C VAL A 65 26.76 -9.32 -19.37
N LYS A 66 26.05 -9.85 -20.38
CA LYS A 66 24.69 -9.42 -20.71
C LYS A 66 23.73 -9.64 -19.55
N GLY A 67 23.81 -10.77 -18.85
CA GLY A 67 22.98 -11.03 -17.67
C GLY A 67 23.19 -10.04 -16.53
N ALA A 68 24.44 -9.67 -16.26
CA ALA A 68 24.79 -8.67 -15.25
C ALA A 68 24.33 -7.26 -15.64
N VAL A 69 24.58 -6.85 -16.89
CA VAL A 69 24.12 -5.56 -17.44
C VAL A 69 22.59 -5.49 -17.46
N ASP A 70 21.92 -6.53 -17.94
CA ASP A 70 20.45 -6.60 -17.99
C ASP A 70 19.83 -6.45 -16.60
N HIS A 71 20.46 -7.03 -15.57
CA HIS A 71 20.01 -6.90 -14.19
C HIS A 71 20.05 -5.45 -13.72
N ALA A 72 21.19 -4.78 -13.85
CA ALA A 72 21.33 -3.38 -13.44
C ALA A 72 20.41 -2.45 -14.25
N VAL A 73 20.28 -2.68 -15.57
CA VAL A 73 19.39 -1.91 -16.44
C VAL A 73 17.93 -2.04 -16.00
N ARG A 74 17.47 -3.23 -15.59
CA ARG A 74 16.09 -3.42 -15.09
C ARG A 74 15.83 -2.62 -13.82
N PHE A 75 16.80 -2.56 -12.89
CA PHE A 75 16.69 -1.75 -11.69
C PHE A 75 16.68 -0.26 -12.00
N LEU A 76 17.54 0.17 -12.92
CA LEU A 76 17.59 1.57 -13.34
C LEU A 76 16.28 2.00 -13.99
N GLN A 77 15.73 1.20 -14.91
CA GLN A 77 14.43 1.47 -15.53
C GLN A 77 13.32 1.53 -14.50
N ALA A 78 13.31 0.62 -13.52
CA ALA A 78 12.33 0.65 -12.44
C ALA A 78 12.49 1.89 -11.55
N PHE A 79 13.71 2.30 -11.25
CA PHE A 79 14.00 3.53 -10.51
C PHE A 79 13.47 4.76 -11.25
N GLU A 80 13.84 4.97 -12.51
CA GLU A 80 13.36 6.08 -13.35
C GLU A 80 11.83 6.10 -13.45
N SER A 81 11.21 4.92 -13.54
CA SER A 81 9.75 4.79 -13.52
C SER A 81 9.17 5.23 -12.17
N LEU A 82 9.75 4.83 -11.04
CA LEU A 82 9.33 5.26 -9.71
C LEU A 82 9.44 6.78 -9.52
N GLN A 83 10.43 7.44 -10.14
CA GLN A 83 10.54 8.91 -10.08
C GLN A 83 9.32 9.62 -10.69
N ARG A 84 8.56 8.95 -11.56
CA ARG A 84 7.33 9.50 -12.18
C ARG A 84 6.11 9.44 -11.27
N VAL A 85 6.19 8.76 -10.13
CA VAL A 85 5.15 8.78 -9.10
C VAL A 85 4.97 10.22 -8.61
N SER A 86 3.73 10.69 -8.51
CA SER A 86 3.43 12.07 -8.06
C SER A 86 4.10 12.41 -6.73
N THR A 87 4.75 13.58 -6.66
CA THR A 87 5.37 14.10 -5.41
C THR A 87 4.34 14.41 -4.33
N SER A 88 3.07 14.60 -4.71
CA SER A 88 1.98 14.88 -3.77
C SER A 88 1.71 13.75 -2.78
N ILE A 89 2.22 12.55 -3.02
CA ILE A 89 2.03 11.37 -2.15
C ILE A 89 3.29 10.98 -1.40
N ASP A 90 4.36 11.77 -1.46
CA ASP A 90 5.66 11.46 -0.83
C ASP A 90 5.53 11.22 0.67
N GLU A 91 4.72 12.03 1.35
CA GLU A 91 4.46 11.82 2.79
C GLU A 91 3.71 10.52 3.08
N GLY A 92 2.82 10.12 2.18
CA GLY A 92 2.18 8.81 2.23
C GLY A 92 3.18 7.67 1.99
N LEU A 93 4.17 7.86 1.12
CA LEU A 93 5.24 6.88 0.90
C LEU A 93 6.16 6.77 2.12
N ARG A 94 6.57 7.90 2.71
CA ARG A 94 7.36 7.93 3.96
C ARG A 94 6.64 7.20 5.09
N PHE A 95 5.35 7.48 5.29
CA PHE A 95 4.54 6.77 6.26
C PHE A 95 4.55 5.25 6.02
N LEU A 96 4.38 4.80 4.77
CA LEU A 96 4.38 3.37 4.45
C LEU A 96 5.75 2.72 4.63
N ILE A 97 6.84 3.46 4.42
CA ILE A 97 8.22 3.00 4.65
C ILE A 97 8.50 2.92 6.15
N HIS A 98 8.11 3.93 6.93
CA HIS A 98 8.22 3.93 8.39
C HIS A 98 7.55 2.69 8.98
N HIS A 99 6.33 2.39 8.52
CA HIS A 99 5.53 1.25 8.94
C HIS A 99 5.73 -0.01 8.08
N LYS A 100 6.90 -0.18 7.43
CA LYS A 100 7.20 -1.33 6.55
C LYS A 100 7.00 -2.70 7.23
N ASN A 101 7.16 -2.78 8.54
CA ASN A 101 6.99 -4.00 9.33
C ASN A 101 5.54 -4.51 9.38
N ILE A 102 4.56 -3.75 8.87
CA ILE A 102 3.20 -4.23 8.60
C ILE A 102 3.19 -5.49 7.71
N LEU A 103 4.20 -5.63 6.85
CA LEU A 103 4.38 -6.77 5.95
C LEU A 103 4.88 -8.03 6.66
N ASP A 104 5.43 -7.90 7.86
CA ASP A 104 5.95 -9.02 8.65
C ASP A 104 4.79 -9.90 9.12
N SER A 105 4.93 -11.23 8.99
CA SER A 105 3.93 -12.18 9.46
C SER A 105 3.80 -12.21 10.99
N GLU A 106 4.87 -11.92 11.73
CA GLU A 106 4.90 -12.01 13.19
C GLU A 106 4.54 -10.67 13.84
N LEU A 107 5.21 -9.59 13.41
CA LEU A 107 5.01 -8.24 13.96
C LEU A 107 3.80 -7.52 13.36
N GLY A 108 3.37 -7.95 12.16
CA GLY A 108 2.36 -7.27 11.37
C GLY A 108 1.07 -6.90 12.12
N PRO A 109 0.43 -7.77 12.93
CA PRO A 109 -0.79 -7.41 13.64
C PRO A 109 -0.63 -6.25 14.63
N ARG A 110 0.50 -6.17 15.34
CA ARG A 110 0.79 -5.10 16.29
C ARG A 110 1.10 -3.79 15.54
N GLU A 111 1.99 -3.87 14.56
CA GLU A 111 2.41 -2.72 13.75
C GLU A 111 1.23 -2.12 12.98
N ARG A 112 0.33 -2.96 12.44
CA ARG A 112 -0.92 -2.50 11.83
C ARG A 112 -1.79 -1.70 12.79
N GLY A 113 -1.88 -2.12 14.05
CA GLY A 113 -2.63 -1.41 15.09
C GLY A 113 -2.06 -0.01 15.38
N LEU A 114 -0.72 0.10 15.46
CA LEU A 114 -0.02 1.37 15.66
C LEU A 114 -0.20 2.30 14.47
N ALA A 115 0.07 1.81 13.26
CA ALA A 115 -0.14 2.55 12.02
C ALA A 115 -1.60 3.00 11.87
N ALA A 116 -2.58 2.15 12.20
CA ALA A 116 -3.99 2.49 12.14
C ALA A 116 -4.37 3.60 13.13
N GLN A 117 -3.73 3.65 14.31
CA GLN A 117 -3.94 4.71 15.27
C GLN A 117 -3.36 6.03 14.75
N GLU A 118 -2.15 6.02 14.21
CA GLU A 118 -1.51 7.21 13.65
C GLU A 118 -2.33 7.79 12.49
N LEU A 119 -2.85 6.93 11.59
CA LEU A 119 -3.76 7.36 10.51
C LEU A 119 -5.11 7.90 11.00
N LEU A 120 -5.54 7.57 12.22
CA LEU A 120 -6.75 8.17 12.80
C LEU A 120 -6.48 9.58 13.33
N GLU A 121 -5.25 9.83 13.79
CA GLU A 121 -4.79 11.10 14.31
C GLU A 121 -4.45 12.06 13.17
N ASP A 122 -3.76 11.57 12.13
CA ASP A 122 -3.44 12.34 10.92
C ASP A 122 -4.36 11.98 9.72
N ARG A 123 -5.33 12.87 9.48
CA ARG A 123 -6.30 12.71 8.39
C ARG A 123 -5.70 12.95 7.01
N GLU A 124 -4.66 13.77 6.90
CA GLU A 124 -4.04 14.05 5.60
C GLU A 124 -3.21 12.84 5.16
N ILE A 125 -2.42 12.24 6.05
CA ILE A 125 -1.70 11.00 5.74
C ILE A 125 -2.69 9.89 5.38
N LEU A 126 -3.80 9.73 6.13
CA LEU A 126 -4.84 8.77 5.78
C LEU A 126 -5.41 9.00 4.37
N ARG A 127 -5.64 10.26 3.99
CA ARG A 127 -6.09 10.60 2.63
C ARG A 127 -5.06 10.19 1.58
N LEU A 128 -3.78 10.45 1.80
CA LEU A 128 -2.69 10.07 0.88
C LEU A 128 -2.57 8.55 0.74
N VAL A 129 -2.61 7.81 1.85
CA VAL A 129 -2.58 6.34 1.85
C VAL A 129 -3.81 5.76 1.12
N ILE A 130 -4.99 6.37 1.28
CA ILE A 130 -6.19 5.99 0.51
C ILE A 130 -6.00 6.27 -0.99
N ASP A 131 -5.41 7.40 -1.35
CA ASP A 131 -5.16 7.76 -2.76
C ASP A 131 -4.19 6.77 -3.44
N ILE A 132 -3.16 6.31 -2.71
CA ILE A 132 -2.26 5.24 -3.14
C ILE A 132 -3.03 3.91 -3.26
N MET A 133 -3.78 3.52 -2.23
CA MET A 133 -4.58 2.28 -2.20
C MET A 133 -5.60 2.20 -3.34
N ASP A 134 -6.24 3.32 -3.67
CA ASP A 134 -7.21 3.43 -4.77
C ASP A 134 -6.54 3.52 -6.15
N ARG A 135 -5.21 3.64 -6.20
CA ARG A 135 -4.38 3.73 -7.41
C ARG A 135 -4.75 4.94 -8.27
N LYS A 136 -4.90 6.11 -7.64
CA LYS A 136 -5.20 7.36 -8.35
C LYS A 136 -4.03 7.80 -9.24
N ASP A 137 -2.81 7.54 -8.79
CA ASP A 137 -1.59 7.78 -9.57
C ASP A 137 -1.41 6.74 -10.69
N ARG A 138 -0.90 7.18 -11.85
CA ARG A 138 -0.73 6.34 -13.05
C ARG A 138 0.33 5.27 -12.83
N GLU A 139 1.45 5.62 -12.21
CA GLU A 139 2.57 4.71 -12.02
C GLU A 139 2.22 3.67 -10.94
N ILE A 140 1.51 4.09 -9.89
CA ILE A 140 0.96 3.16 -8.89
C ILE A 140 0.01 2.14 -9.53
N ARG A 141 -0.78 2.52 -10.56
CA ARG A 141 -1.57 1.55 -11.35
C ARG A 141 -0.67 0.54 -12.05
N MET A 142 0.40 0.97 -12.69
CA MET A 142 1.36 0.09 -13.37
C MET A 142 1.98 -0.93 -12.41
N ILE A 143 2.38 -0.49 -11.22
CA ILE A 143 2.90 -1.35 -10.15
C ILE A 143 1.87 -2.39 -9.73
N SER A 144 0.61 -1.97 -9.54
CA SER A 144 -0.45 -2.85 -9.04
C SER A 144 -0.75 -4.07 -9.92
N VAL A 145 -0.56 -3.93 -11.22
CA VAL A 145 -0.74 -5.01 -12.19
C VAL A 145 0.59 -5.68 -12.58
N CYS A 146 1.70 -5.26 -11.96
CA CYS A 146 3.04 -5.76 -12.21
C CYS A 146 3.40 -5.68 -13.71
N LEU A 147 3.16 -4.52 -14.32
CA LEU A 147 3.60 -4.27 -15.70
C LEU A 147 5.10 -3.91 -15.75
N PRO A 148 5.77 -4.07 -16.91
CA PRO A 148 7.14 -3.60 -17.10
C PRO A 148 7.30 -2.11 -16.73
N PRO A 149 8.40 -1.69 -16.08
CA PRO A 149 9.60 -2.49 -15.76
C PRO A 149 9.51 -3.34 -14.48
N TYR A 150 8.46 -3.20 -13.67
CA TYR A 150 8.33 -3.82 -12.35
C TYR A 150 8.30 -5.35 -12.37
N SER A 151 7.73 -5.93 -13.43
CA SER A 151 7.68 -7.40 -13.62
C SER A 151 9.06 -8.06 -13.68
N TYR A 152 10.09 -7.30 -14.08
CA TYR A 152 11.44 -7.83 -14.20
C TYR A 152 12.22 -7.86 -12.88
N ILE A 153 11.83 -7.03 -11.91
CA ILE A 153 12.50 -6.90 -10.61
C ILE A 153 11.76 -7.61 -9.47
N VAL A 154 10.43 -7.71 -9.56
CA VAL A 154 9.56 -8.36 -8.57
C VAL A 154 8.66 -9.37 -9.29
N LYS A 155 8.88 -10.66 -9.00
CA LYS A 155 8.03 -11.74 -9.54
C LYS A 155 6.70 -11.78 -8.80
N ARG A 156 5.61 -12.00 -9.54
CA ARG A 156 4.25 -12.16 -8.98
C ARG A 156 4.25 -13.31 -7.97
N GLY A 157 3.81 -13.06 -6.74
CA GLY A 157 3.75 -14.05 -5.67
C GLY A 157 5.00 -14.15 -4.78
N ASN A 158 6.10 -13.47 -5.12
CA ASN A 158 7.28 -13.38 -4.25
C ASN A 158 7.29 -12.06 -3.44
N GLU A 159 6.17 -11.78 -2.78
CA GLU A 159 5.94 -10.55 -2.00
C GLU A 159 6.48 -10.63 -0.58
N ARG A 160 6.96 -11.79 -0.16
CA ARG A 160 7.66 -11.96 1.11
C ARG A 160 9.10 -11.52 0.93
N ILE A 161 9.33 -10.21 0.99
CA ILE A 161 10.67 -9.69 1.18
C ILE A 161 11.02 -9.96 2.64
N GLY A 162 11.71 -11.08 2.90
CA GLY A 162 12.37 -11.26 4.18
C GLY A 162 13.37 -10.12 4.37
N ASN A 163 13.29 -9.44 5.51
CA ASN A 163 14.11 -8.28 5.90
C ASN A 163 13.95 -7.06 4.98
N LEU A 164 12.91 -6.25 5.22
CA LEU A 164 12.73 -4.95 4.56
C LEU A 164 13.72 -3.93 5.12
N THR A 165 14.77 -3.61 4.35
CA THR A 165 15.83 -2.69 4.78
C THR A 165 15.56 -1.23 4.40
N ILE A 166 14.50 -0.94 3.64
CA ILE A 166 14.23 0.41 3.12
C ILE A 166 14.08 1.46 4.23
N GLU A 167 14.77 2.57 4.08
CA GLU A 167 14.74 3.73 4.98
C GLU A 167 13.95 4.88 4.33
N GLU A 168 13.49 5.84 5.14
CA GLU A 168 12.67 6.96 4.67
C GLU A 168 13.44 7.93 3.76
N ASP A 169 14.76 8.01 3.94
CA ASP A 169 15.70 8.77 3.11
C ASP A 169 15.66 8.33 1.63
N PHE A 170 15.22 7.10 1.36
CA PHE A 170 15.03 6.61 0.01
C PHE A 170 14.02 7.45 -0.79
N VAL A 171 13.04 8.07 -0.14
CA VAL A 171 12.09 8.97 -0.82
C VAL A 171 12.82 10.21 -1.34
N ASP A 172 13.78 10.73 -0.60
CA ASP A 172 14.58 11.88 -1.02
C ASP A 172 15.56 11.48 -2.13
N ASP A 173 16.22 10.32 -1.99
CA ASP A 173 17.02 9.69 -3.05
C ASP A 173 16.21 9.52 -4.35
N LEU A 174 14.93 9.15 -4.26
CA LEU A 174 14.06 9.02 -5.43
C LEU A 174 13.84 10.37 -6.14
N ARG A 175 13.87 11.49 -5.42
CA ARG A 175 13.63 12.82 -6.00
C ARG A 175 14.90 13.50 -6.48
N GLU A 176 16.01 13.32 -5.77
CA GLU A 176 17.24 14.07 -5.98
C GLU A 176 18.26 13.33 -6.84
N LEU A 177 18.29 12.00 -6.75
CA LEU A 177 19.32 11.20 -7.42
C LEU A 177 19.03 11.05 -8.92
N LYS A 178 20.04 11.31 -9.75
CA LYS A 178 19.93 11.09 -11.19
C LYS A 178 20.14 9.63 -11.54
N ALA A 179 19.66 9.25 -12.73
CA ALA A 179 19.83 7.90 -13.25
C ALA A 179 21.31 7.49 -13.37
N ASP A 180 22.20 8.41 -13.78
CA ASP A 180 23.63 8.11 -13.86
C ASP A 180 24.22 7.84 -12.46
N ASP A 181 23.89 8.65 -11.45
CA ASP A 181 24.36 8.44 -10.07
C ASP A 181 23.83 7.12 -9.48
N MET A 182 22.57 6.77 -9.78
CA MET A 182 21.98 5.48 -9.38
C MET A 182 22.68 4.30 -10.10
N SER A 183 23.03 4.47 -11.38
CA SER A 183 23.79 3.49 -12.13
C SER A 183 25.16 3.26 -11.49
N ASP A 184 25.82 4.32 -11.03
CA ASP A 184 27.11 4.20 -10.33
C ASP A 184 26.95 3.53 -8.97
N LYS A 185 25.92 3.87 -8.17
CA LYS A 185 25.61 3.15 -6.92
C LYS A 185 25.40 1.65 -7.17
N LEU A 186 24.60 1.27 -8.17
CA LEU A 186 24.32 -0.13 -8.56
C LEU A 186 25.56 -0.91 -9.06
N HIS A 187 26.62 -0.21 -9.44
CA HIS A 187 27.87 -0.81 -9.88
C HIS A 187 29.02 -0.59 -8.90
N SER A 188 28.78 0.03 -7.73
CA SER A 188 29.81 0.28 -6.73
C SER A 188 30.55 -1.00 -6.33
N ASP A 189 31.85 -0.88 -6.04
CA ASP A 189 32.68 -1.95 -5.52
C ASP A 189 32.20 -2.40 -4.13
N ASP A 190 31.75 -1.44 -3.31
CA ASP A 190 31.20 -1.72 -1.98
C ASP A 190 29.87 -2.49 -2.09
N PRO A 191 29.80 -3.74 -1.57
CA PRO A 191 28.57 -4.52 -1.58
C PRO A 191 27.39 -3.83 -0.91
N MET A 192 27.61 -3.04 0.15
CA MET A 192 26.53 -2.37 0.87
C MET A 192 25.91 -1.26 0.03
N VAL A 193 26.74 -0.42 -0.60
CA VAL A 193 26.29 0.65 -1.52
C VAL A 193 25.64 0.06 -2.77
N ARG A 194 26.11 -1.10 -3.23
CA ARG A 194 25.60 -1.77 -4.43
C ARG A 194 24.24 -2.43 -4.25
N VAL A 195 24.08 -3.17 -3.15
CA VAL A 195 22.87 -3.99 -2.93
C VAL A 195 21.71 -3.16 -2.40
N ARG A 196 21.99 -2.12 -1.61
CA ARG A 196 20.98 -1.28 -0.97
C ARG A 196 19.98 -0.67 -1.96
N PRO A 197 20.37 0.02 -3.05
CA PRO A 197 19.40 0.62 -3.97
C PRO A 197 18.48 -0.41 -4.63
N ALA A 198 19.01 -1.56 -5.03
CA ALA A 198 18.21 -2.64 -5.60
C ALA A 198 17.23 -3.25 -4.58
N ALA A 199 17.64 -3.34 -3.31
CA ALA A 199 16.78 -3.78 -2.21
C ALA A 199 15.67 -2.75 -1.94
N ASP A 200 15.99 -1.46 -1.88
CA ASP A 200 15.05 -0.39 -1.58
C ASP A 200 13.97 -0.27 -2.67
N ILE A 201 14.36 -0.30 -3.96
CA ILE A 201 13.43 -0.34 -5.09
C ILE A 201 12.47 -1.54 -4.98
N ARG A 202 12.98 -2.74 -4.65
CA ARG A 202 12.11 -3.92 -4.46
C ARG A 202 11.17 -3.74 -3.27
N CYS A 203 11.68 -3.22 -2.15
CA CYS A 203 10.92 -3.00 -0.93
C CYS A 203 9.76 -2.05 -1.17
N LEU A 204 10.00 -0.90 -1.80
CA LEU A 204 8.95 0.07 -2.11
C LEU A 204 7.86 -0.56 -2.99
N VAL A 205 8.26 -1.26 -4.04
CA VAL A 205 7.31 -1.97 -4.93
C VAL A 205 6.49 -3.01 -4.17
N ALA A 206 7.07 -3.74 -3.22
CA ALA A 206 6.36 -4.71 -2.41
C ALA A 206 5.38 -4.07 -1.42
N ILE A 207 5.80 -2.99 -0.74
CA ILE A 207 4.96 -2.21 0.18
C ILE A 207 3.71 -1.70 -0.55
N LEU A 208 3.90 -1.08 -1.71
CA LEU A 208 2.80 -0.59 -2.56
C LEU A 208 1.86 -1.73 -2.97
N ASN A 209 2.41 -2.86 -3.42
CA ASN A 209 1.61 -4.03 -3.79
C ASN A 209 0.79 -4.58 -2.62
N HIS A 210 1.34 -4.59 -1.40
CA HIS A 210 0.64 -5.10 -0.23
C HIS A 210 -0.52 -4.19 0.21
N LEU A 211 -0.36 -2.88 0.07
CA LEU A 211 -1.44 -1.92 0.33
C LEU A 211 -2.59 -2.07 -0.69
N ILE A 212 -2.26 -2.38 -1.95
CA ILE A 212 -3.24 -2.45 -3.04
C ILE A 212 -3.99 -3.79 -3.08
N LYS A 213 -3.33 -4.89 -2.71
CA LYS A 213 -3.93 -6.24 -2.70
C LYS A 213 -4.86 -6.46 -1.52
N ALA A 214 -5.70 -7.50 -1.61
CA ALA A 214 -6.65 -7.85 -0.55
C ALA A 214 -5.94 -8.42 0.69
N THR A 215 -5.23 -7.57 1.41
CA THR A 215 -4.48 -7.88 2.63
C THR A 215 -5.26 -7.43 3.86
N PRO A 216 -4.95 -7.97 5.06
CA PRO A 216 -5.53 -7.47 6.31
C PRO A 216 -5.30 -5.97 6.49
N TRP A 217 -4.11 -5.48 6.14
CA TRP A 217 -3.79 -4.05 6.19
C TRP A 217 -4.72 -3.20 5.32
N ARG A 218 -4.93 -3.59 4.06
CA ARG A 218 -5.87 -2.89 3.18
C ARG A 218 -7.29 -2.86 3.75
N LYS A 219 -7.72 -3.96 4.37
CA LYS A 219 -9.05 -4.02 5.00
C LYS A 219 -9.15 -3.01 6.15
N GLU A 220 -8.11 -2.89 6.97
CA GLU A 220 -8.06 -1.91 8.06
C GLU A 220 -8.10 -0.48 7.53
N VAL A 221 -7.26 -0.11 6.55
CA VAL A 221 -7.29 1.22 5.92
C VAL A 221 -8.67 1.54 5.33
N ARG A 222 -9.33 0.56 4.70
CA ARG A 222 -10.73 0.72 4.23
C ARG A 222 -11.71 0.98 5.37
N MET A 223 -11.56 0.30 6.50
CA MET A 223 -12.40 0.55 7.67
C MET A 223 -12.16 1.94 8.27
N LEU A 224 -10.90 2.41 8.27
CA LEU A 224 -10.56 3.77 8.68
C LEU A 224 -11.22 4.81 7.78
N ARG A 225 -11.17 4.62 6.45
CA ARG A 225 -11.89 5.46 5.49
C ARG A 225 -13.38 5.54 5.79
N VAL A 226 -14.04 4.41 6.02
CA VAL A 226 -15.48 4.38 6.34
C VAL A 226 -15.76 5.14 7.63
N ARG A 227 -14.95 4.95 8.67
CA ARG A 227 -15.06 5.70 9.94
C ARG A 227 -14.88 7.20 9.72
N ALA A 228 -13.89 7.61 8.94
CA ALA A 228 -13.66 9.02 8.60
C ALA A 228 -14.87 9.64 7.89
N THR A 229 -15.45 8.96 6.89
CA THR A 229 -16.65 9.42 6.19
C THR A 229 -17.86 9.53 7.13
N LEU A 230 -18.09 8.55 8.01
CA LEU A 230 -19.20 8.59 8.98
C LEU A 230 -19.05 9.75 9.96
N ASN A 231 -17.84 10.00 10.46
CA ASN A 231 -17.58 11.12 11.37
C ASN A 231 -17.84 12.46 10.67
N GLN A 232 -17.42 12.62 9.42
CA GLN A 232 -17.68 13.83 8.64
C GLN A 232 -19.20 14.06 8.46
N LEU A 233 -19.96 13.03 8.09
CA LEU A 233 -21.41 13.12 7.95
C LEU A 233 -22.09 13.50 9.26
N SER A 234 -21.66 12.93 10.39
CA SER A 234 -22.23 13.25 11.70
C SER A 234 -22.02 14.73 12.07
N VAL A 235 -20.84 15.28 11.80
CA VAL A 235 -20.53 16.70 12.03
C VAL A 235 -21.38 17.59 11.12
N THR A 236 -21.47 17.27 9.83
CA THR A 236 -22.29 18.04 8.87
C THR A 236 -23.77 18.05 9.27
N ILE A 237 -24.31 16.91 9.70
CA ILE A 237 -25.71 16.81 10.17
C ILE A 237 -25.89 17.64 11.45
N CYS A 238 -24.98 17.58 12.41
CA CYS A 238 -25.03 18.40 13.62
C CYS A 238 -24.98 19.90 13.32
N VAL A 239 -24.10 20.34 12.41
CA VAL A 239 -23.99 21.74 11.99
C VAL A 239 -25.26 22.18 11.26
N ALA A 240 -25.79 21.38 10.33
CA ALA A 240 -27.03 21.69 9.61
C ALA A 240 -28.25 21.77 10.54
N MET A 241 -28.33 20.89 11.56
CA MET A 241 -29.37 20.99 12.58
C MET A 241 -29.21 22.26 13.41
N ALA A 242 -27.99 22.64 13.80
CA ALA A 242 -27.74 23.86 14.56
C ALA A 242 -28.09 25.13 13.78
N THR A 243 -27.73 25.22 12.50
CA THR A 243 -28.06 26.37 11.65
C THR A 243 -29.56 26.45 11.36
N CYS A 244 -30.22 25.33 11.05
CA CYS A 244 -31.67 25.29 10.83
C CYS A 244 -32.46 25.65 12.09
N TRP A 245 -31.94 25.31 13.28
CA TRP A 245 -32.59 25.67 14.54
C TRP A 245 -32.41 27.15 14.90
N SER A 246 -31.24 27.72 14.62
CA SER A 246 -30.97 29.15 14.85
C SER A 246 -31.77 30.06 13.91
N ASP A 247 -32.00 29.64 12.66
CA ASP A 247 -32.76 30.42 11.66
C ASP A 247 -34.27 30.43 11.98
N LYS A 248 -34.78 29.36 12.62
CA LYS A 248 -36.16 29.30 13.12
C LYS A 248 -36.39 30.14 14.39
N GLN A 249 -35.37 30.37 15.21
CA GLN A 249 -35.49 31.31 16.35
C GLN A 249 -35.48 32.78 15.90
N LEU A 250 -34.74 33.12 14.83
CA LEU A 250 -34.69 34.48 14.28
C LEU A 250 -35.98 34.91 13.56
N ARG A 251 -36.83 33.97 13.11
CA ARG A 251 -38.16 34.28 12.54
C ARG A 251 -39.29 34.45 13.55
N ILE A 252 -39.09 34.17 14.84
CA ILE A 252 -40.15 34.31 15.86
C ILE A 252 -40.19 35.73 16.45
N HIS A 253 -39.21 36.58 16.15
CA HIS A 253 -39.28 38.01 16.43
C HIS A 253 -39.21 38.79 15.12
N LEU A 254 -40.27 39.56 14.82
CA LEU A 254 -40.46 40.49 13.69
C LEU A 254 -41.52 40.08 12.64
N VAL A 255 -42.71 39.65 13.08
CA VAL A 255 -43.95 40.07 12.41
C VAL A 255 -44.92 40.48 13.50
N GLY A 256 -45.17 41.78 13.59
CA GLY A 256 -46.12 42.35 14.54
C GLY A 256 -47.52 41.79 14.30
N ALA A 257 -48.12 41.27 15.36
CA ALA A 257 -49.55 41.14 15.49
C ALA A 257 -49.92 41.46 16.95
N PRO A 258 -50.98 42.26 17.17
CA PRO A 258 -51.35 42.74 18.49
C PRO A 258 -51.92 41.60 19.33
N SER A 259 -51.57 41.64 20.61
CA SER A 259 -52.21 41.00 21.76
C SER A 259 -53.53 40.25 21.50
N GLU A 260 -53.46 38.94 21.25
CA GLU A 260 -54.52 38.02 21.66
C GLU A 260 -53.89 36.80 22.36
N THR A 261 -54.29 36.67 23.61
CA THR A 261 -53.99 35.63 24.59
C THR A 261 -54.30 34.23 24.06
N LEU A 262 -53.27 33.40 23.91
CA LEU A 262 -53.40 31.95 23.79
C LEU A 262 -53.14 31.30 25.15
N TYR A 263 -54.19 30.70 25.72
CA TYR A 263 -54.09 29.88 26.94
C TYR A 263 -53.50 28.49 26.62
N CYS A 264 -52.40 28.13 27.30
CA CYS A 264 -51.90 26.76 27.35
C CYS A 264 -52.78 25.90 28.27
N ARG A 265 -53.43 24.87 27.71
CA ARG A 265 -54.35 23.97 28.43
C ARG A 265 -53.64 22.86 29.24
N ASN A 266 -52.47 23.12 29.82
CA ASN A 266 -51.85 22.25 30.82
C ASN A 266 -50.80 23.07 31.59
N GLY A 267 -51.20 23.59 32.75
CA GLY A 267 -50.40 24.47 33.60
C GLY A 267 -49.17 23.80 34.20
N SER A 268 -48.05 23.81 33.47
CA SER A 268 -46.72 23.56 34.04
C SER A 268 -45.80 24.70 33.60
N LEU A 269 -45.37 25.50 34.57
CA LEU A 269 -44.32 26.50 34.42
C LEU A 269 -43.01 25.75 34.11
N VAL A 270 -42.51 25.84 32.88
CA VAL A 270 -41.13 25.44 32.57
C VAL A 270 -40.28 26.70 32.64
N GLU A 271 -39.65 26.92 33.79
CA GLU A 271 -38.45 27.76 33.88
C GLU A 271 -37.40 27.16 32.94
N ILE A 272 -37.11 27.85 31.83
CA ILE A 272 -35.98 27.51 30.97
C ILE A 272 -34.72 28.04 31.66
N ALA A 273 -34.19 27.26 32.59
CA ALA A 273 -32.81 27.39 33.03
C ALA A 273 -31.89 27.05 31.84
N ALA A 274 -31.10 28.03 31.40
CA ALA A 274 -30.07 27.86 30.38
C ALA A 274 -29.06 26.78 30.81
N ASN A 275 -29.22 25.56 30.30
CA ASN A 275 -28.38 24.44 30.67
C ASN A 275 -27.11 24.40 29.80
N LYS A 276 -26.01 24.95 30.34
CA LYS A 276 -24.62 24.86 29.84
C LYS A 276 -24.03 23.42 29.89
N ARG A 277 -24.79 22.36 29.54
CA ARG A 277 -24.32 20.96 29.60
C ARG A 277 -24.47 20.16 28.30
N ALA A 278 -24.34 20.81 27.14
CA ALA A 278 -24.35 20.10 25.85
C ALA A 278 -22.96 19.77 25.27
N THR A 279 -21.85 20.05 25.95
CA THR A 279 -20.49 19.79 25.45
C THR A 279 -19.67 18.76 26.25
N ARG A 280 -20.27 18.00 27.17
CA ARG A 280 -19.57 16.91 27.89
C ARG A 280 -20.41 15.65 27.96
N CYS A 281 -20.65 14.98 26.83
CA CYS A 281 -21.13 13.60 26.80
C CYS A 281 -20.66 12.86 25.53
N VAL A 282 -19.38 12.98 25.18
CA VAL A 282 -18.68 11.95 24.40
C VAL A 282 -17.33 11.75 25.10
N GLY A 283 -17.15 10.61 25.75
CA GLY A 283 -15.92 10.25 26.44
C GLY A 283 -15.98 10.42 27.96
N LYS A 284 -16.52 9.39 28.63
CA LYS A 284 -16.00 8.79 29.88
C LYS A 284 -17.07 7.90 30.49
N ARG A 285 -17.01 6.61 30.18
CA ARG A 285 -17.47 5.55 31.07
C ARG A 285 -16.66 4.27 30.81
N ILE A 286 -15.38 4.36 31.14
CA ILE A 286 -14.59 3.23 31.61
C ILE A 286 -13.97 3.73 32.92
N TRP A 287 -14.12 2.91 33.96
CA TRP A 287 -13.60 3.00 35.33
C TRP A 287 -14.62 3.19 36.47
N GLN A 288 -14.47 2.27 37.43
CA GLN A 288 -14.98 2.19 38.80
C GLN A 288 -16.37 1.57 39.05
N ARG A 289 -16.33 0.24 39.28
CA ARG A 289 -17.04 -0.40 40.38
C ARG A 289 -16.01 -1.20 41.21
N VAL A 290 -15.63 -0.68 42.36
CA VAL A 290 -14.89 -1.39 43.42
C VAL A 290 -15.56 -1.05 44.75
N GLY A 291 -15.76 -2.10 45.56
CA GLY A 291 -16.27 -2.07 46.94
C GLY A 291 -17.28 -3.22 47.18
N THR A 292 -16.85 -4.48 47.39
CA THR A 292 -16.58 -5.16 48.69
C THR A 292 -17.69 -4.99 49.73
N ALA A 293 -18.28 -6.00 50.40
CA ALA A 293 -17.84 -7.36 50.77
C ALA A 293 -19.06 -8.29 51.03
N GLY A 294 -19.00 -9.59 50.68
CA GLY A 294 -18.94 -10.73 51.63
C GLY A 294 -20.34 -11.36 51.87
N ARG A 295 -20.60 -12.68 51.98
CA ARG A 295 -19.81 -13.92 52.07
C ARG A 295 -20.80 -15.10 51.88
N ALA A 296 -20.37 -16.13 51.13
CA ALA A 296 -20.72 -17.59 51.16
C ALA A 296 -22.15 -18.12 51.40
N MET A 297 -22.66 -18.96 50.48
CA MET A 297 -22.72 -20.44 50.62
C MET A 297 -23.31 -21.14 49.39
N ARG A 298 -23.02 -22.44 49.30
CA ARG A 298 -23.17 -23.42 48.22
C ARG A 298 -24.64 -23.80 47.94
N GLY A 299 -24.89 -24.39 46.77
CA GLY A 299 -26.04 -25.29 46.61
C GLY A 299 -26.51 -25.52 45.18
N SER A 300 -26.12 -26.64 44.60
CA SER A 300 -26.65 -27.25 43.38
C SER A 300 -28.15 -27.55 43.45
N GLY A 301 -28.87 -27.44 42.33
CA GLY A 301 -30.23 -28.00 42.21
C GLY A 301 -30.94 -27.65 40.91
N THR A 302 -30.96 -28.61 39.98
CA THR A 302 -31.92 -28.72 38.87
C THR A 302 -33.35 -28.96 39.40
N VAL A 303 -34.39 -28.42 38.75
CA VAL A 303 -35.59 -29.11 38.23
C VAL A 303 -36.67 -28.10 37.77
N ARG A 304 -37.43 -28.57 36.77
CA ARG A 304 -38.52 -28.03 35.94
C ARG A 304 -39.73 -27.40 36.68
N GLY A 305 -40.49 -26.56 35.96
CA GLY A 305 -41.94 -26.37 36.17
C GLY A 305 -42.52 -25.02 35.70
N LEU A 306 -43.34 -25.05 34.64
CA LEU A 306 -44.14 -23.98 33.97
C LEU A 306 -45.31 -23.42 34.85
N PRO A 307 -46.28 -22.63 34.32
CA PRO A 307 -46.35 -21.23 33.83
C PRO A 307 -47.41 -20.44 34.72
N PRO A 308 -48.12 -19.31 34.37
CA PRO A 308 -48.31 -18.60 33.08
C PRO A 308 -48.50 -17.04 33.09
N ARG A 309 -48.78 -16.50 31.86
CA ARG A 309 -49.42 -15.21 31.46
C ARG A 309 -48.57 -13.94 31.66
N SER A 310 -48.58 -12.88 30.86
CA SER A 310 -49.06 -12.50 29.52
C SER A 310 -48.60 -11.03 29.32
N CYS A 311 -48.56 -10.55 28.06
CA CYS A 311 -48.39 -9.14 27.66
C CYS A 311 -46.96 -8.55 27.68
N CYS A 312 -46.28 -8.61 26.53
CA CYS A 312 -45.63 -7.48 25.86
C CYS A 312 -44.85 -7.99 24.64
N ALA A 313 -45.58 -8.29 23.57
CA ALA A 313 -45.03 -8.44 22.22
C ALA A 313 -45.41 -7.18 21.43
N ARG A 314 -44.46 -6.27 21.22
CA ARG A 314 -44.43 -5.27 20.13
C ARG A 314 -43.09 -4.53 20.25
N TRP A 315 -42.51 -4.18 19.11
CA TRP A 315 -41.19 -3.57 18.90
C TRP A 315 -40.02 -4.55 18.69
N ALA A 316 -40.20 -5.45 17.72
CA ALA A 316 -39.10 -5.97 16.91
C ALA A 316 -39.67 -6.31 15.51
N LEU A 317 -38.87 -6.08 14.46
CA LEU A 317 -39.16 -6.25 13.02
C LEU A 317 -39.96 -5.12 12.33
N THR A 318 -39.24 -4.09 11.89
CA THR A 318 -39.52 -3.44 10.60
C THR A 318 -38.20 -2.91 10.03
N ILE A 319 -37.77 -3.52 8.92
CA ILE A 319 -36.86 -3.07 7.83
C ILE A 319 -36.14 -4.34 7.35
N LEU A 320 -36.86 -5.11 6.54
CA LEU A 320 -36.34 -6.05 5.53
C LEU A 320 -37.55 -6.56 4.74
N SER A 321 -37.98 -5.79 3.74
CA SER A 321 -38.80 -6.29 2.63
C SER A 321 -39.02 -5.22 1.56
N MET A 322 -38.31 -5.33 0.43
CA MET A 322 -38.79 -4.90 -0.89
C MET A 322 -38.11 -5.74 -2.00
N PRO A 323 -38.76 -5.87 -3.18
CA PRO A 323 -39.03 -7.18 -3.77
C PRO A 323 -38.16 -7.55 -5.00
N ALA A 324 -38.09 -8.85 -5.27
CA ALA A 324 -37.53 -9.42 -6.49
C ALA A 324 -38.61 -9.60 -7.57
N ARG A 325 -38.40 -9.03 -8.77
CA ARG A 325 -38.76 -9.62 -10.09
C ARG A 325 -38.40 -8.65 -11.23
N LEU A 326 -37.33 -8.94 -11.96
CA LEU A 326 -37.32 -8.97 -13.44
C LEU A 326 -36.32 -10.07 -13.85
N ARG A 327 -36.84 -11.15 -14.42
CA ARG A 327 -36.06 -12.20 -15.09
C ARG A 327 -35.91 -11.81 -16.56
N GLY A 328 -34.66 -11.69 -17.02
CA GLY A 328 -34.28 -11.68 -18.44
C GLY A 328 -33.21 -12.74 -18.67
N ARG A 329 -33.46 -13.63 -19.62
CA ARG A 329 -32.67 -14.83 -19.96
C ARG A 329 -31.25 -14.49 -20.43
N SER A 330 -30.27 -15.26 -19.99
CA SER A 330 -29.18 -15.73 -20.85
C SER A 330 -28.74 -17.11 -20.39
N VAL A 331 -28.94 -18.08 -21.28
CA VAL A 331 -28.54 -19.47 -21.16
C VAL A 331 -27.01 -19.54 -21.26
N PHE A 332 -26.34 -20.13 -20.28
CA PHE A 332 -24.98 -20.64 -20.45
C PHE A 332 -24.98 -22.12 -20.10
N SER A 333 -24.78 -22.91 -21.14
CA SER A 333 -24.58 -24.35 -21.13
C SER A 333 -23.27 -24.71 -20.43
N LEU A 334 -23.36 -25.61 -19.45
CA LEU A 334 -22.22 -26.38 -18.97
C LEU A 334 -22.00 -27.54 -19.94
N SER A 335 -20.94 -27.47 -20.75
CA SER A 335 -20.41 -28.63 -21.47
C SER A 335 -19.12 -29.08 -20.80
N SER A 336 -19.21 -30.21 -20.10
CA SER A 336 -18.10 -31.02 -19.65
C SER A 336 -17.68 -32.01 -20.74
N SER A 337 -16.43 -31.95 -21.21
CA SER A 337 -15.68 -33.13 -21.70
C SER A 337 -14.20 -32.84 -22.01
N PRO A 338 -13.33 -33.88 -22.10
CA PRO A 338 -11.92 -33.82 -21.73
C PRO A 338 -10.92 -33.98 -22.90
N HIS A 339 -9.62 -34.00 -22.55
CA HIS A 339 -8.43 -34.35 -23.34
C HIS A 339 -7.85 -33.31 -24.32
N ALA A 340 -6.62 -32.86 -24.04
CA ALA A 340 -5.48 -33.03 -24.96
C ALA A 340 -4.15 -32.68 -24.26
N ARG A 341 -3.21 -33.63 -24.30
CA ARG A 341 -1.77 -33.44 -24.07
C ARG A 341 -1.17 -32.73 -25.27
N LEU A 342 -0.22 -31.82 -25.06
CA LEU A 342 0.79 -31.50 -26.06
C LEU A 342 2.15 -31.36 -25.37
N SER A 343 2.99 -32.35 -25.62
CA SER A 343 4.45 -32.29 -25.51
C SER A 343 5.00 -31.49 -26.68
N TRP A 344 6.09 -30.74 -26.45
CA TRP A 344 6.91 -30.21 -27.53
C TRP A 344 8.30 -30.86 -27.45
N ARG A 345 8.70 -31.47 -28.56
CA ARG A 345 10.09 -31.66 -28.95
C ARG A 345 10.58 -30.40 -29.64
#